data_AF-A0A952CSX6-F1
#
_entry.id   AF-A0A952CSX6-F1
#
_cell.length_a   1.000
_cell.length_b   1.000
_cell.length_c   1.000
_cell.angle_alpha   90.00
_cell.angle_beta   90.00
_cell.angle_gamma   90.00
#
_symmetry.space_group_name_H-M   'P 1'
#
loop_
_entity.id
_entity.type
_entity.pdbx_description
1 polymer ?
#
loop_
_entity_poly.entity_id
_entity_poly.type
_entity_poly.pdbx_seq_one_letter_code
_entity_poly.pdbx_strand_id
1 'polypeptide(L)'
;MKLKVIFLLFTCLHYSAIAQQKNYKFYHLNINKAEEQAFVQNDIKGALATYQHTFSQYDFVFAHDCMTAIELALYDSNAKAFLAFVEKGTKNGLMPRHFMYIPYIKKHPLFAKYDDSIAAIYKRNRPTYLAGIDTPALKKMYSLYGYDQMEKNPMKGEGFGPETGRRYKPQIEKTWGELKRLIQEKGWPSDKLIGLEQKDIMKELKTGTPDMMELYEIYKDGYNYNISPGQFTLEEYELHSNLFFAVMVHYATYFGFNFFPDEVYIQQIEAGYLHPKDIAYVLDFQINWNVDSTTQARRRNTMRYFGTGMTGRGHHLTTYSYKVPIEKIDSARAKFYIKPVKTEIAKNNFAIRNKIFMGWGYGACRL
;
A
#
# COMPACT_ATOMS: atom_id res chain seq x y z
N MET A 1 -42.32 13.52 -33.32
CA MET A 1 -40.92 13.21 -33.70
C MET A 1 -39.87 14.09 -33.02
N LYS A 2 -40.14 15.35 -32.65
CA LYS A 2 -39.12 16.27 -32.08
C LYS A 2 -38.66 15.92 -30.63
N LEU A 3 -39.47 15.22 -29.84
CA LEU A 3 -39.12 14.87 -28.45
C LEU A 3 -38.14 13.67 -28.32
N LYS A 4 -38.14 12.74 -29.29
CA LYS A 4 -37.24 11.56 -29.29
C LYS A 4 -35.79 11.91 -29.64
N VAL A 5 -35.58 12.99 -30.39
CA VAL A 5 -34.24 13.48 -30.79
C VAL A 5 -33.52 14.15 -29.61
N ILE A 6 -34.25 14.78 -28.69
CA ILE A 6 -33.68 15.42 -27.49
C ILE A 6 -33.16 14.37 -26.49
N PHE A 7 -33.83 13.22 -26.36
CA PHE A 7 -33.39 12.13 -25.48
C PHE A 7 -32.13 11.40 -26.00
N LEU A 8 -31.95 11.34 -27.32
CA LEU A 8 -30.75 10.77 -27.94
C LEU A 8 -29.51 11.68 -27.78
N LEU A 9 -29.71 13.01 -27.83
CA LEU A 9 -28.63 13.99 -27.60
C LEU A 9 -28.14 14.02 -26.15
N PHE A 10 -29.05 13.83 -25.17
CA PHE A 10 -28.65 13.73 -23.76
C PHE A 10 -27.86 12.45 -23.46
N THR A 11 -28.20 11.33 -24.10
CA THR A 11 -27.46 10.06 -23.90
C THR A 11 -26.08 10.09 -24.56
N CYS A 12 -25.91 10.72 -25.73
CA CYS A 12 -24.58 10.83 -26.37
C CYS A 12 -23.62 11.80 -25.65
N LEU A 13 -24.12 12.84 -24.96
CA LEU A 13 -23.27 13.75 -24.18
C LEU A 13 -22.78 13.16 -22.84
N HIS A 14 -23.41 12.09 -22.35
CA HIS A 14 -22.95 11.39 -21.13
C HIS A 14 -21.79 10.41 -21.40
N TYR A 15 -21.56 10.01 -22.65
CA TYR A 15 -20.46 9.10 -23.01
C TYR A 15 -19.14 9.81 -23.31
N SER A 16 -19.13 11.14 -23.46
CA SER A 16 -17.90 11.90 -23.73
C SER A 16 -17.13 12.29 -22.46
N ALA A 17 -17.65 11.96 -21.28
CA ALA A 17 -16.94 12.06 -20.01
C ALA A 17 -16.43 10.68 -19.56
N ILE A 18 -15.96 9.85 -20.50
CA ILE A 18 -14.97 8.82 -20.15
C ILE A 18 -13.77 9.61 -19.65
N ALA A 19 -13.70 9.80 -18.33
CA ALA A 19 -12.60 10.46 -17.66
C ALA A 19 -11.32 9.82 -18.21
N GLN A 20 -10.55 10.60 -18.96
CA GLN A 20 -9.28 10.13 -19.49
C GLN A 20 -8.49 9.65 -18.28
N GLN A 21 -8.26 8.33 -18.20
CA GLN A 21 -7.56 7.75 -17.08
C GLN A 21 -6.18 8.41 -17.04
N LYS A 22 -5.99 9.29 -16.05
CA LYS A 22 -4.75 10.04 -15.91
C LYS A 22 -3.64 9.04 -15.69
N ASN A 23 -2.57 9.13 -16.48
CA ASN A 23 -1.41 8.26 -16.31
C ASN A 23 -0.72 8.62 -14.97
N TYR A 24 -0.70 7.67 -14.04
CA TYR A 24 -0.10 7.81 -12.71
C TYR A 24 1.43 7.76 -12.73
N LYS A 25 2.07 7.49 -13.87
CA LYS A 25 3.51 7.71 -14.05
C LYS A 25 3.93 9.10 -13.57
N PHE A 26 3.24 10.14 -14.03
CA PHE A 26 3.57 11.52 -13.64
C PHE A 26 3.25 11.81 -12.18
N TYR A 27 2.25 11.15 -11.61
CA TYR A 27 2.00 11.19 -10.17
C TYR A 27 3.25 10.70 -9.43
N HIS A 28 3.71 9.47 -9.69
CA HIS A 28 4.86 8.89 -8.99
C HIS A 28 6.16 9.65 -9.23
N LEU A 29 6.41 10.13 -10.45
CA LEU A 29 7.58 10.98 -10.73
C LEU A 29 7.55 12.29 -9.95
N ASN A 30 6.38 12.91 -9.78
CA ASN A 30 6.26 14.13 -8.99
C ASN A 30 6.35 13.88 -7.47
N ILE A 31 5.88 12.72 -6.97
CA ILE A 31 6.16 12.30 -5.59
C ILE A 31 7.67 12.18 -5.38
N ASN A 32 8.37 11.47 -6.27
CA ASN A 32 9.83 11.33 -6.20
C ASN A 32 10.54 12.69 -6.21
N LYS A 33 10.06 13.63 -7.05
CA LYS A 33 10.58 15.01 -7.11
C LYS A 33 10.36 15.75 -5.79
N ALA A 34 9.17 15.67 -5.21
CA ALA A 34 8.86 16.32 -3.93
C ALA A 34 9.76 15.77 -2.81
N GLU A 35 9.99 14.47 -2.77
CA GLU A 35 10.87 13.84 -1.79
C GLU A 35 12.35 14.19 -2.02
N GLU A 36 12.81 14.30 -3.27
CA GLU A 36 14.17 14.79 -3.56
C GLU A 36 14.34 16.25 -3.11
N GLN A 37 13.35 17.11 -3.37
CA GLN A 37 13.34 18.50 -2.88
C GLN A 37 13.45 18.53 -1.35
N ALA A 38 12.60 17.79 -0.64
CA ALA A 38 12.55 17.81 0.82
C ALA A 38 13.83 17.26 1.45
N PHE A 39 14.28 16.08 1.00
CA PHE A 39 15.26 15.31 1.75
C PHE A 39 16.69 15.44 1.23
N VAL A 40 16.87 15.70 -0.07
CA VAL A 40 18.20 15.86 -0.68
C VAL A 40 18.56 17.33 -0.79
N GLN A 41 17.62 18.16 -1.25
CA GLN A 41 17.86 19.59 -1.48
C GLN A 41 17.53 20.45 -0.26
N ASN A 42 16.89 19.86 0.77
CA ASN A 42 16.42 20.57 1.96
C ASN A 42 15.43 21.71 1.64
N ASP A 43 14.75 21.64 0.49
CA ASP A 43 13.73 22.57 0.04
C ASP A 43 12.33 22.06 0.45
N ILE A 44 12.02 22.23 1.73
CA ILE A 44 10.74 21.78 2.30
C ILE A 44 9.57 22.53 1.65
N LYS A 45 9.69 23.84 1.41
CA LYS A 45 8.60 24.64 0.84
C LYS A 45 8.32 24.25 -0.61
N GLY A 46 9.36 24.05 -1.42
CA GLY A 46 9.21 23.56 -2.78
C GLY A 46 8.62 22.15 -2.83
N ALA A 47 9.02 21.26 -1.92
CA ALA A 47 8.41 19.93 -1.79
C ALA A 47 6.91 20.00 -1.47
N LEU A 48 6.50 20.83 -0.50
CA LEU A 48 5.09 21.02 -0.16
C LEU A 48 4.29 21.58 -1.35
N ALA A 49 4.85 22.52 -2.10
CA ALA A 49 4.22 23.04 -3.32
C ALA A 49 4.07 21.96 -4.41
N THR A 50 5.10 21.12 -4.61
CA THR A 50 5.05 19.99 -5.54
C THR A 50 4.00 18.96 -5.13
N TYR A 51 3.89 18.61 -3.84
CA TYR A 51 2.83 17.73 -3.34
C TYR A 51 1.45 18.34 -3.56
N GLN A 52 1.22 19.60 -3.19
CA GLN A 52 -0.07 20.29 -3.40
C GLN A 52 -0.48 20.30 -4.87
N HIS A 53 0.45 20.69 -5.75
CA HIS A 53 0.20 20.68 -7.18
C HIS A 53 -0.15 19.27 -7.65
N THR A 54 0.67 18.28 -7.33
CA THR A 54 0.45 16.88 -7.74
C THR A 54 -0.91 16.37 -7.25
N PHE A 55 -1.24 16.52 -5.98
CA PHE A 55 -2.49 16.03 -5.42
C PHE A 55 -3.74 16.73 -5.97
N SER A 56 -3.61 17.97 -6.46
CA SER A 56 -4.71 18.67 -7.15
C SER A 56 -5.02 18.09 -8.52
N GLN A 57 -4.06 17.38 -9.15
CA GLN A 57 -4.20 16.83 -10.49
C GLN A 57 -4.83 15.44 -10.51
N TYR A 58 -5.04 14.77 -9.37
CA TYR A 58 -5.53 13.39 -9.33
C TYR A 58 -6.66 13.26 -8.30
N ASP A 59 -7.73 12.54 -8.64
CA ASP A 59 -8.84 12.31 -7.71
C ASP A 59 -8.40 11.42 -6.55
N PHE A 60 -7.82 10.27 -6.89
CA PHE A 60 -7.19 9.36 -5.94
C PHE A 60 -5.72 9.73 -5.73
N VAL A 61 -5.28 9.65 -4.47
CA VAL A 61 -3.86 9.74 -4.10
C VAL A 61 -3.58 8.73 -3.00
N PHE A 62 -2.39 8.15 -2.97
CA PHE A 62 -2.06 7.16 -1.96
C PHE A 62 -1.93 7.81 -0.58
N ALA A 63 -2.54 7.18 0.42
CA ALA A 63 -2.66 7.75 1.77
C ALA A 63 -1.29 7.97 2.44
N HIS A 64 -0.32 7.10 2.19
CA HIS A 64 1.03 7.23 2.71
C HIS A 64 1.80 8.44 2.14
N ASP A 65 1.56 8.82 0.87
CA ASP A 65 2.13 10.03 0.28
C ASP A 65 1.54 11.29 0.94
N CYS A 66 0.23 11.25 1.24
CA CYS A 66 -0.40 12.29 2.06
C CYS A 66 0.19 12.36 3.46
N MET A 67 0.47 11.23 4.10
CA MET A 67 1.07 11.22 5.44
C MET A 67 2.47 11.85 5.44
N THR A 68 3.31 11.52 4.45
CA THR A 68 4.63 12.15 4.28
C THR A 68 4.50 13.67 4.11
N ALA A 69 3.56 14.14 3.27
CA ALA A 69 3.31 15.57 3.08
C ALA A 69 2.76 16.26 4.35
N ILE A 70 1.94 15.57 5.14
CA ILE A 70 1.45 16.03 6.45
C ILE A 70 2.61 16.23 7.42
N GLU A 71 3.51 15.26 7.56
CA GLU A 71 4.66 15.36 8.46
C GLU A 71 5.62 16.48 8.05
N LEU A 72 5.84 16.69 6.75
CA LEU A 72 6.61 17.83 6.22
C LEU A 72 5.92 19.18 6.49
N ALA A 73 4.59 19.26 6.36
CA ALA A 73 3.86 20.48 6.67
C ALA A 73 3.91 20.82 8.16
N LEU A 74 3.86 19.81 9.03
CA LEU A 74 4.08 19.99 10.47
C LEU A 74 5.50 20.46 10.76
N TYR A 75 6.51 19.84 10.12
CA TYR A 75 7.91 20.25 10.24
C TYR A 75 8.13 21.72 9.85
N ASP A 76 7.52 22.20 8.76
CA ASP A 76 7.55 23.61 8.33
C ASP A 76 6.62 24.53 9.15
N SER A 77 5.90 23.99 10.14
CA SER A 77 4.84 24.71 10.89
C SER A 77 3.79 25.38 9.99
N ASN A 78 3.52 24.78 8.84
CA ASN A 78 2.64 25.31 7.81
C ASN A 78 1.20 24.81 7.98
N ALA A 79 0.42 25.52 8.80
CA ALA A 79 -0.96 25.15 9.12
C ALA A 79 -1.87 24.99 7.87
N LYS A 80 -1.68 25.84 6.85
CA LYS A 80 -2.48 25.78 5.62
C LYS A 80 -2.20 24.52 4.83
N ALA A 81 -0.91 24.19 4.63
CA ALA A 81 -0.52 22.98 3.94
C ALA A 81 -0.95 21.73 4.73
N PHE A 82 -0.76 21.75 6.06
CA PHE A 82 -1.17 20.68 6.95
C PHE A 82 -2.65 20.33 6.79
N LEU A 83 -3.54 21.31 6.91
CA LEU A 83 -4.99 21.08 6.77
C LEU A 83 -5.38 20.64 5.35
N ALA A 84 -4.74 21.19 4.31
CA ALA A 84 -4.98 20.77 2.93
C ALA A 84 -4.60 19.30 2.69
N PHE A 85 -3.48 18.84 3.26
CA PHE A 85 -3.06 17.44 3.14
C PHE A 85 -3.87 16.50 4.02
N VAL A 86 -4.31 16.94 5.20
CA VAL A 86 -5.29 16.19 6.01
C VAL A 86 -6.60 16.01 5.23
N GLU A 87 -7.10 17.07 4.59
CA GLU A 87 -8.28 16.97 3.73
C GLU A 87 -8.08 15.97 2.58
N LYS A 88 -6.94 16.04 1.88
CA LYS A 88 -6.66 15.10 0.80
C LYS A 88 -6.51 13.66 1.30
N GLY A 89 -5.78 13.46 2.39
CA GLY A 89 -5.55 12.14 2.97
C GLY A 89 -6.82 11.49 3.50
N THR A 90 -7.70 12.25 4.17
CA THR A 90 -8.99 11.74 4.64
C THR A 90 -9.96 11.39 3.52
N LYS A 91 -9.91 12.08 2.36
CA LYS A 91 -10.63 11.65 1.14
C LYS A 91 -10.14 10.30 0.61
N ASN A 92 -8.93 9.90 0.97
CA ASN A 92 -8.28 8.65 0.53
C ASN A 92 -8.07 7.68 1.71
N GLY A 93 -8.88 7.80 2.76
CA GLY A 93 -8.98 6.77 3.80
C GLY A 93 -8.21 7.04 5.09
N LEU A 94 -7.42 8.12 5.18
CA LEU A 94 -6.82 8.47 6.48
C LEU A 94 -7.89 8.79 7.52
N MET A 95 -7.66 8.31 8.74
CA MET A 95 -8.56 8.46 9.88
C MET A 95 -7.84 9.14 11.04
N PRO A 96 -8.57 9.79 11.98
CA PRO A 96 -7.97 10.39 13.17
C PRO A 96 -7.01 9.45 13.91
N ARG A 97 -7.36 8.16 14.01
CA ARG A 97 -6.53 7.13 14.66
C ARG A 97 -5.16 6.91 13.99
N HIS A 98 -5.04 7.10 12.67
CA HIS A 98 -3.76 6.97 11.97
C HIS A 98 -2.76 8.04 12.42
N PHE A 99 -3.22 9.28 12.61
CA PHE A 99 -2.37 10.37 13.13
C PHE A 99 -1.92 10.10 14.57
N MET A 100 -2.78 9.44 15.36
CA MET A 100 -2.50 9.12 16.76
C MET A 100 -1.46 8.01 16.95
N TYR A 101 -1.27 7.14 15.95
CA TYR A 101 -0.22 6.11 15.96
C TYR A 101 1.18 6.70 15.76
N ILE A 102 1.29 7.91 15.22
CA ILE A 102 2.57 8.55 14.89
C ILE A 102 2.92 9.55 16.00
N PRO A 103 3.89 9.24 16.89
CA PRO A 103 4.15 10.07 18.07
C PRO A 103 4.53 11.51 17.72
N TYR A 104 5.20 11.72 16.59
CA TYR A 104 5.56 13.04 16.07
C TYR A 104 4.31 13.89 15.81
N ILE A 105 3.33 13.36 15.07
CA ILE A 105 2.09 14.05 14.75
C ILE A 105 1.26 14.28 16.00
N LYS A 106 1.01 13.22 16.79
CA LYS A 106 0.19 13.27 18.01
C LYS A 106 0.63 14.37 18.98
N LYS A 107 1.94 14.61 19.09
CA LYS A 107 2.52 15.59 20.03
C LYS A 107 2.71 16.98 19.40
N HIS A 108 2.44 17.15 18.11
CA HIS A 108 2.72 18.40 17.41
C HIS A 108 1.70 19.49 17.80
N PRO A 109 2.12 20.74 18.11
CA PRO A 109 1.20 21.81 18.51
C PRO A 109 0.10 22.12 17.48
N LEU A 110 0.42 22.05 16.18
CA LEU A 110 -0.59 22.25 15.13
C LEU A 110 -1.64 21.13 15.12
N PHE A 111 -1.27 19.88 15.39
CA PHE A 111 -2.24 18.79 15.45
C PHE A 111 -3.21 19.02 16.61
N ALA A 112 -2.69 19.34 17.81
CA ALA A 112 -3.50 19.67 18.97
C ALA A 112 -4.40 20.90 18.74
N LYS A 113 -3.89 21.94 18.08
CA LYS A 113 -4.64 23.15 17.75
C LYS A 113 -5.83 22.90 16.81
N TYR A 114 -5.71 21.92 15.92
CA TYR A 114 -6.68 21.68 14.85
C TYR A 114 -7.44 20.34 14.99
N ASP A 115 -7.37 19.68 16.15
CA ASP A 115 -8.12 18.46 16.50
C ASP A 115 -9.55 18.47 15.94
N ASP A 116 -10.37 19.44 16.37
CA ASP A 116 -11.78 19.53 15.97
C ASP A 116 -11.95 19.68 14.46
N SER A 117 -11.04 20.43 13.82
CA SER A 117 -11.06 20.61 12.36
C SER A 117 -10.73 19.31 11.64
N ILE A 118 -9.75 18.55 12.13
CA ILE A 118 -9.37 17.24 11.58
C ILE A 118 -10.54 16.26 11.73
N ALA A 119 -11.21 16.24 12.88
CA ALA A 119 -12.38 15.41 13.12
C ALA A 119 -13.54 15.79 12.18
N ALA A 120 -13.79 17.08 11.96
CA ALA A 120 -14.82 17.56 11.04
C ALA A 120 -14.50 17.23 9.57
N ILE A 121 -13.25 17.42 9.14
CA ILE A 121 -12.76 17.05 7.81
C ILE A 121 -12.94 15.54 7.58
N TYR A 122 -12.55 14.71 8.54
CA TYR A 122 -12.74 13.27 8.49
C TYR A 122 -14.21 12.90 8.32
N LYS A 123 -15.10 13.39 9.20
CA LYS A 123 -16.54 13.11 9.15
C LYS A 123 -17.15 13.48 7.81
N ARG A 124 -16.73 14.63 7.24
CA ARG A 124 -17.18 15.10 5.93
C ARG A 124 -16.73 14.18 4.79
N ASN A 125 -15.46 13.73 4.81
CA ASN A 125 -14.86 13.02 3.69
C ASN A 125 -15.11 11.50 3.72
N ARG A 126 -15.39 10.94 4.91
CA ARG A 126 -15.51 9.48 5.10
C ARG A 126 -16.57 8.82 4.20
N PRO A 127 -17.80 9.37 4.03
CA PRO A 127 -18.79 8.77 3.15
C PRO A 127 -18.31 8.64 1.69
N THR A 128 -17.61 9.66 1.18
CA THR A 128 -17.03 9.63 -0.18
C THR A 128 -15.94 8.58 -0.31
N TYR A 129 -15.07 8.46 0.70
CA TYR A 129 -14.04 7.41 0.72
C TYR A 129 -14.67 6.01 0.68
N LEU A 130 -15.65 5.73 1.54
CA LEU A 130 -16.34 4.44 1.57
C LEU A 130 -17.03 4.12 0.24
N ALA A 131 -17.67 5.11 -0.38
CA ALA A 131 -18.32 4.95 -1.68
C ALA A 131 -17.34 4.66 -2.83
N GLY A 132 -16.05 5.02 -2.67
CA GLY A 132 -15.00 4.72 -3.65
C GLY A 132 -14.48 3.28 -3.61
N ILE A 133 -14.80 2.51 -2.57
CA ILE A 133 -14.31 1.13 -2.42
C ILE A 133 -15.17 0.18 -3.28
N ASP A 134 -14.53 -0.62 -4.14
CA ASP A 134 -15.17 -1.76 -4.80
C ASP A 134 -15.41 -2.85 -3.75
N THR A 135 -16.58 -2.78 -3.11
CA THR A 135 -16.96 -3.68 -2.01
C THR A 135 -16.93 -5.17 -2.44
N PRO A 136 -17.41 -5.58 -3.63
CA PRO A 136 -17.20 -6.94 -4.13
C PRO A 136 -15.73 -7.36 -4.21
N ALA A 137 -14.84 -6.50 -4.73
CA ALA A 137 -13.40 -6.79 -4.79
C ALA A 137 -12.78 -6.92 -3.38
N LEU A 138 -13.14 -6.02 -2.46
CA LEU A 138 -12.70 -6.08 -1.06
C LEU A 138 -13.16 -7.37 -0.37
N LYS A 139 -14.43 -7.76 -0.51
CA LYS A 139 -14.96 -9.05 -0.01
C LYS A 139 -14.19 -10.23 -0.57
N LYS A 140 -13.89 -10.19 -1.86
CA LYS A 140 -13.12 -11.23 -2.52
C LYS A 140 -11.72 -11.33 -1.91
N MET A 141 -11.03 -10.20 -1.74
CA MET A 141 -9.70 -10.19 -1.12
C MET A 141 -9.70 -10.65 0.34
N TYR A 142 -10.70 -10.25 1.13
CA TYR A 142 -10.85 -10.76 2.50
C TYR A 142 -11.00 -12.28 2.50
N SER A 143 -11.82 -12.83 1.60
CA SER A 143 -11.96 -14.28 1.46
C SER A 143 -10.65 -14.95 1.04
N LEU A 144 -9.97 -14.45 0.01
CA LEU A 144 -8.71 -15.04 -0.48
C LEU A 144 -7.62 -15.01 0.60
N TYR A 145 -7.46 -13.88 1.29
CA TYR A 145 -6.53 -13.73 2.40
C TYR A 145 -6.90 -14.63 3.58
N GLY A 146 -8.16 -14.62 4.03
CA GLY A 146 -8.60 -15.44 5.16
C GLY A 146 -8.40 -16.94 4.93
N TYR A 147 -8.75 -17.43 3.72
CA TYR A 147 -8.48 -18.82 3.33
C TYR A 147 -6.99 -19.12 3.28
N ASP A 148 -6.18 -18.21 2.77
CA ASP A 148 -4.73 -18.39 2.75
C ASP A 148 -4.14 -18.49 4.16
N GLN A 149 -4.53 -17.59 5.06
CA GLN A 149 -4.10 -17.63 6.47
C GLN A 149 -4.58 -18.88 7.18
N MET A 150 -5.75 -19.41 6.85
CA MET A 150 -6.26 -20.64 7.43
C MET A 150 -5.53 -21.88 6.90
N GLU A 151 -5.54 -22.08 5.59
CA GLU A 151 -5.12 -23.32 4.93
C GLU A 151 -3.60 -23.55 4.99
N LYS A 152 -2.79 -22.50 5.13
CA LYS A 152 -1.33 -22.64 5.29
C LYS A 152 -0.91 -23.27 6.61
N ASN A 153 -1.82 -23.34 7.59
CA ASN A 153 -1.57 -23.94 8.90
C ASN A 153 -2.07 -25.39 8.95
N PRO A 154 -1.47 -26.25 9.78
CA PRO A 154 -1.95 -27.60 10.00
C PRO A 154 -3.29 -27.58 10.73
N MET A 155 -4.11 -28.58 10.45
CA MET A 155 -5.27 -28.91 11.27
C MET A 155 -4.86 -29.59 12.58
N LYS A 156 -5.77 -29.68 13.55
CA LYS A 156 -5.55 -30.42 14.78
C LYS A 156 -5.31 -31.90 14.47
N GLY A 157 -4.19 -32.44 14.95
CA GLY A 157 -3.75 -33.81 14.66
C GLY A 157 -2.89 -33.94 13.40
N GLU A 158 -2.77 -32.87 12.61
CA GLU A 158 -1.87 -32.78 11.47
C GLU A 158 -0.54 -32.17 11.90
N GLY A 159 0.57 -32.71 11.39
CA GLY A 159 1.90 -32.10 11.55
C GLY A 159 2.18 -31.09 10.44
N PHE A 160 2.99 -30.06 10.73
CA PHE A 160 3.59 -29.25 9.67
C PHE A 160 4.43 -30.16 8.77
N GLY A 161 4.05 -30.32 7.50
CA GLY A 161 4.75 -31.22 6.60
C GLY A 161 3.98 -31.61 5.34
N PRO A 162 4.22 -32.83 4.81
CA PRO A 162 3.61 -33.28 3.56
C PRO A 162 2.08 -33.32 3.56
N GLU A 163 1.45 -33.54 4.71
CA GLU A 163 -0.01 -33.52 4.85
C GLU A 163 -0.55 -32.11 4.58
N THR A 164 0.01 -31.11 5.25
CA THR A 164 -0.42 -29.70 5.10
C THR A 164 -0.13 -29.21 3.70
N GLY A 165 1.02 -29.59 3.14
CA GLY A 165 1.37 -29.28 1.76
C GLY A 165 0.39 -29.88 0.74
N ARG A 166 -0.07 -31.12 0.94
CA ARG A 166 -1.04 -31.78 0.03
C ARG A 166 -2.41 -31.08 0.05
N ARG A 167 -2.87 -30.63 1.22
CA ARG A 167 -4.13 -29.89 1.35
C ARG A 167 -4.03 -28.46 0.84
N TYR A 168 -2.94 -27.76 1.18
CA TYR A 168 -2.76 -26.35 0.86
C TYR A 168 -2.47 -26.10 -0.62
N LYS A 169 -1.74 -27.01 -1.29
CA LYS A 169 -1.34 -26.82 -2.70
C LYS A 169 -2.51 -26.61 -3.68
N PRO A 170 -3.58 -27.42 -3.68
CA PRO A 170 -4.76 -27.14 -4.51
C PRO A 170 -5.40 -25.78 -4.20
N GLN A 171 -5.39 -25.36 -2.93
CA GLN A 171 -5.93 -24.07 -2.53
C GLN A 171 -5.08 -22.91 -3.09
N ILE A 172 -3.76 -23.05 -3.13
CA ILE A 172 -2.87 -22.05 -3.74
C ILE A 172 -3.24 -21.80 -5.19
N GLU A 173 -3.43 -22.86 -5.99
CA GLU A 173 -3.80 -22.75 -7.40
C GLU A 173 -5.15 -22.04 -7.58
N LYS A 174 -6.14 -22.39 -6.74
CA LYS A 174 -7.46 -21.78 -6.73
C LYS A 174 -7.40 -20.30 -6.33
N THR A 175 -6.78 -19.97 -5.19
CA THR A 175 -6.65 -18.59 -4.71
C THR A 175 -5.90 -17.74 -5.73
N TRP A 176 -4.82 -18.28 -6.31
CA TRP A 176 -4.04 -17.57 -7.32
C TRP A 176 -4.82 -17.33 -8.62
N GLY A 177 -5.57 -18.32 -9.10
CA GLY A 177 -6.47 -18.16 -10.25
C GLY A 177 -7.48 -17.03 -10.03
N GLU A 178 -8.09 -17.00 -8.85
CA GLU A 178 -9.06 -15.96 -8.47
C GLU A 178 -8.43 -14.58 -8.32
N LEU A 179 -7.23 -14.48 -7.75
CA LEU A 179 -6.49 -13.22 -7.63
C LEU A 179 -6.11 -12.67 -9.01
N LYS A 180 -5.59 -13.51 -9.92
CA LYS A 180 -5.30 -13.11 -11.31
C LYS A 180 -6.56 -12.60 -12.02
N ARG A 181 -7.67 -13.31 -11.86
CA ARG A 181 -8.95 -12.91 -12.44
C ARG A 181 -9.42 -11.56 -11.90
N LEU A 182 -9.32 -11.33 -10.59
CA LEU A 182 -9.62 -10.04 -9.99
C LEU A 182 -8.74 -8.91 -10.57
N ILE A 183 -7.43 -9.14 -10.69
CA ILE A 183 -6.49 -8.17 -11.27
C ILE A 183 -6.83 -7.85 -12.73
N GLN A 184 -7.18 -8.87 -13.52
CA GLN A 184 -7.56 -8.72 -14.92
C GLN A 184 -8.88 -7.96 -15.09
N GLU A 185 -9.88 -8.25 -14.25
CA GLU A 185 -11.23 -7.67 -14.36
C GLU A 185 -11.32 -6.25 -13.77
N LYS A 186 -10.58 -5.97 -12.69
CA LYS A 186 -10.77 -4.77 -11.86
C LYS A 186 -9.53 -3.93 -11.64
N GLY A 187 -8.35 -4.45 -11.98
CA GLY A 187 -7.06 -3.86 -11.60
C GLY A 187 -6.54 -4.42 -10.28
N TRP A 188 -5.32 -4.02 -9.94
CA TRP A 188 -4.62 -4.52 -8.76
C TRP A 188 -5.40 -4.19 -7.47
N PRO A 189 -5.65 -5.17 -6.58
CA PRO A 189 -6.45 -4.96 -5.38
C PRO A 189 -5.62 -4.32 -4.27
N SER A 190 -5.28 -3.04 -4.44
CA SER A 190 -4.68 -2.19 -3.39
C SER A 190 -5.61 -1.04 -2.99
N ASP A 191 -5.06 -0.08 -2.25
CA ASP A 191 -5.61 1.18 -1.74
C ASP A 191 -6.69 1.80 -2.64
N LYS A 192 -6.44 1.90 -3.95
CA LYS A 192 -7.38 2.53 -4.90
C LYS A 192 -8.66 1.73 -5.10
N LEU A 193 -8.55 0.39 -5.18
CA LEU A 193 -9.68 -0.48 -5.48
C LEU A 193 -10.42 -0.90 -4.22
N ILE A 194 -9.67 -1.31 -3.19
CA ILE A 194 -10.22 -1.95 -2.00
C ILE A 194 -10.06 -1.12 -0.71
N GLY A 195 -9.44 0.06 -0.80
CA GLY A 195 -9.19 0.92 0.35
C GLY A 195 -7.99 0.48 1.19
N LEU A 196 -7.70 1.26 2.24
CA LEU A 196 -6.71 0.91 3.27
C LEU A 196 -7.23 -0.23 4.14
N GLU A 197 -6.33 -1.04 4.68
CA GLU A 197 -6.68 -2.04 5.68
C GLU A 197 -7.21 -1.41 6.96
N GLN A 198 -8.37 -1.90 7.41
CA GLN A 198 -9.03 -1.43 8.62
C GLN A 198 -9.77 -2.57 9.28
N LYS A 199 -9.72 -2.60 10.61
CA LYS A 199 -10.28 -3.66 11.44
C LYS A 199 -11.80 -3.77 11.38
N ASP A 200 -12.49 -2.72 10.94
CA ASP A 200 -13.93 -2.53 11.00
C ASP A 200 -14.56 -2.10 9.65
N ILE A 201 -13.84 -2.26 8.54
CA ILE A 201 -14.29 -1.77 7.23
C ILE A 201 -15.52 -2.49 6.71
N MET A 202 -15.65 -3.80 6.94
CA MET A 202 -16.79 -4.58 6.44
C MET A 202 -18.07 -4.18 7.15
N LYS A 203 -17.97 -3.94 8.46
CA LYS A 203 -19.06 -3.40 9.28
C LYS A 203 -19.44 -1.99 8.85
N GLU A 204 -18.48 -1.11 8.61
CA GLU A 204 -18.75 0.27 8.20
C GLU A 204 -19.39 0.35 6.81
N LEU A 205 -18.97 -0.50 5.89
CA LEU A 205 -19.58 -0.68 4.57
C LEU A 205 -20.93 -1.41 4.60
N LYS A 206 -21.40 -1.86 5.79
CA LYS A 206 -22.69 -2.56 6.00
C LYS A 206 -22.87 -3.76 5.09
N THR A 207 -21.80 -4.53 4.92
CA THR A 207 -21.75 -5.55 3.89
C THR A 207 -22.41 -6.88 4.26
N GLY A 208 -22.66 -7.09 5.55
CA GLY A 208 -23.03 -8.39 6.14
C GLY A 208 -21.90 -9.42 6.13
N THR A 209 -20.71 -9.07 5.65
CA THR A 209 -19.52 -9.92 5.69
C THR A 209 -18.74 -9.65 6.98
N PRO A 210 -18.15 -10.68 7.63
CA PRO A 210 -17.36 -10.47 8.83
C PRO A 210 -16.06 -9.69 8.55
N ASP A 211 -15.64 -8.88 9.50
CA ASP A 211 -14.29 -8.31 9.50
C ASP A 211 -13.23 -9.39 9.79
N MET A 212 -11.94 -9.11 9.55
CA MET A 212 -10.88 -10.14 9.61
C MET A 212 -10.80 -10.88 10.95
N MET A 213 -10.95 -10.18 12.07
CA MET A 213 -10.92 -10.81 13.39
C MET A 213 -12.18 -11.65 13.66
N GLU A 214 -13.32 -11.29 13.08
CA GLU A 214 -14.53 -12.11 13.16
C GLU A 214 -14.36 -13.39 12.30
N LEU A 215 -13.70 -13.31 11.14
CA LEU A 215 -13.31 -14.49 10.37
C LEU A 215 -12.37 -15.41 11.16
N TYR A 216 -11.42 -14.86 11.90
CA TYR A 216 -10.57 -15.64 12.79
C TYR A 216 -11.39 -16.44 13.80
N GLU A 217 -12.34 -15.82 14.51
CA GLU A 217 -13.18 -16.53 15.47
C GLU A 217 -14.02 -17.64 14.80
N ILE A 218 -14.59 -17.36 13.63
CA ILE A 218 -15.32 -18.35 12.82
C ILE A 218 -14.43 -19.55 12.47
N TYR A 219 -13.19 -19.30 12.02
CA TYR A 219 -12.28 -20.36 11.58
C TYR A 219 -11.69 -21.15 12.75
N LYS A 220 -11.37 -20.48 13.85
CA LYS A 220 -10.78 -21.09 15.05
C LYS A 220 -11.71 -22.14 15.64
N ASP A 221 -12.99 -21.80 15.73
CA ASP A 221 -13.99 -22.67 16.37
C ASP A 221 -14.64 -23.65 15.38
N GLY A 222 -14.76 -23.26 14.11
CA GLY A 222 -15.49 -24.05 13.10
C GLY A 222 -14.67 -25.13 12.39
N TYR A 223 -13.34 -24.97 12.29
CA TYR A 223 -12.55 -25.73 11.30
C TYR A 223 -11.29 -26.42 11.84
N ASN A 224 -11.04 -26.40 13.16
CA ASN A 224 -9.94 -27.12 13.81
C ASN A 224 -8.53 -26.79 13.26
N TYR A 225 -8.31 -25.60 12.71
CA TYR A 225 -6.99 -25.15 12.26
C TYR A 225 -6.16 -24.60 13.42
N ASN A 226 -4.85 -24.85 13.40
CA ASN A 226 -3.89 -24.22 14.31
C ASN A 226 -3.54 -22.80 13.85
N ILE A 227 -4.53 -21.90 13.90
CA ILE A 227 -4.38 -20.48 13.57
C ILE A 227 -4.22 -19.62 14.83
N SER A 228 -3.70 -18.41 14.65
CA SER A 228 -3.51 -17.42 15.72
C SER A 228 -4.14 -16.07 15.35
N PRO A 229 -4.53 -15.25 16.35
CA PRO A 229 -5.10 -13.92 16.10
C PRO A 229 -4.19 -13.03 15.24
N GLY A 230 -2.87 -13.14 15.43
CA GLY A 230 -1.88 -12.34 14.70
C GLY A 230 -1.90 -12.56 13.18
N GLN A 231 -2.36 -13.72 12.70
CA GLN A 231 -2.48 -13.99 11.26
C GLN A 231 -3.66 -13.24 10.61
N PHE A 232 -4.64 -12.81 11.40
CA PHE A 232 -5.83 -12.10 10.96
C PHE A 232 -5.88 -10.65 11.45
N THR A 233 -4.89 -10.22 12.24
CA THR A 233 -4.78 -8.83 12.67
C THR A 233 -4.28 -7.98 11.51
N LEU A 234 -5.02 -6.91 11.18
CA LEU A 234 -4.63 -5.95 10.17
C LEU A 234 -3.85 -4.78 10.79
N GLU A 235 -2.73 -4.41 10.17
CA GLU A 235 -1.83 -3.35 10.66
C GLU A 235 -2.19 -1.99 10.06
N GLU A 236 -3.21 -1.33 10.62
CA GLU A 236 -3.74 -0.07 10.06
C GLU A 236 -2.72 1.10 9.98
N TYR A 237 -1.63 1.03 10.75
CA TYR A 237 -0.61 2.07 10.75
C TYR A 237 0.32 2.01 9.53
N GLU A 238 0.23 0.96 8.70
CA GLU A 238 1.02 0.83 7.47
C GLU A 238 0.47 1.71 6.32
N LEU A 239 -0.77 2.19 6.45
CA LEU A 239 -1.45 3.12 5.52
C LEU A 239 -1.60 2.60 4.09
N HIS A 240 -1.88 1.30 3.94
CA HIS A 240 -2.17 0.67 2.66
C HIS A 240 -2.92 -0.66 2.82
N SER A 241 -3.21 -1.36 1.73
CA SER A 241 -3.64 -2.74 1.75
C SER A 241 -2.52 -3.72 1.38
N ASN A 242 -2.30 -4.68 2.27
CA ASN A 242 -1.33 -5.78 2.23
C ASN A 242 -1.95 -7.17 2.00
N LEU A 243 -3.28 -7.26 1.89
CA LEU A 243 -3.97 -8.55 1.73
C LEU A 243 -3.42 -9.37 0.55
N PHE A 244 -3.16 -8.72 -0.60
CA PHE A 244 -2.57 -9.41 -1.75
C PHE A 244 -1.12 -9.82 -1.50
N PHE A 245 -0.39 -9.02 -0.72
CA PHE A 245 1.04 -9.17 -0.51
C PHE A 245 1.33 -10.46 0.27
N ALA A 246 0.60 -10.70 1.37
CA ALA A 246 0.76 -11.93 2.15
C ALA A 246 0.48 -13.19 1.31
N VAL A 247 -0.61 -13.16 0.53
CA VAL A 247 -0.99 -14.25 -0.39
C VAL A 247 0.15 -14.53 -1.38
N MET A 248 0.70 -13.49 -2.01
CA MET A 248 1.81 -13.64 -2.95
C MET A 248 3.06 -14.19 -2.26
N VAL A 249 3.45 -13.68 -1.09
CA VAL A 249 4.66 -14.15 -0.39
C VAL A 249 4.57 -15.64 -0.03
N HIS A 250 3.43 -16.13 0.46
CA HIS A 250 3.29 -17.56 0.77
C HIS A 250 3.39 -18.41 -0.50
N TYR A 251 2.81 -17.93 -1.60
CA TYR A 251 2.74 -18.66 -2.86
C TYR A 251 4.06 -18.66 -3.63
N ALA A 252 4.96 -17.76 -3.27
CA ALA A 252 6.21 -17.62 -3.93
C ALA A 252 7.11 -18.86 -3.87
N THR A 253 6.98 -19.67 -2.81
CA THR A 253 7.68 -20.97 -2.71
C THR A 253 7.24 -21.96 -3.80
N TYR A 254 6.07 -21.76 -4.40
CA TYR A 254 5.51 -22.59 -5.47
C TYR A 254 5.74 -21.99 -6.87
N PHE A 255 5.82 -20.66 -6.97
CA PHE A 255 5.94 -19.95 -8.26
C PHE A 255 7.30 -19.25 -8.48
N GLY A 256 8.26 -19.39 -7.56
CA GLY A 256 9.57 -18.74 -7.65
C GLY A 256 9.50 -17.21 -7.70
N PHE A 257 8.45 -16.63 -7.09
CA PHE A 257 8.07 -15.22 -7.17
C PHE A 257 7.86 -14.66 -8.60
N ASN A 258 7.81 -15.50 -9.64
CA ASN A 258 7.55 -15.06 -11.01
C ASN A 258 6.04 -15.04 -11.31
N PHE A 259 5.32 -14.11 -10.66
CA PHE A 259 3.87 -14.07 -10.72
C PHE A 259 3.34 -13.46 -12.02
N PHE A 260 3.98 -12.38 -12.48
CA PHE A 260 3.62 -11.64 -13.68
C PHE A 260 4.90 -11.08 -14.34
N PRO A 261 4.88 -10.83 -15.66
CA PRO A 261 5.95 -10.08 -16.30
C PRO A 261 5.92 -8.59 -15.89
N ASP A 262 7.06 -7.90 -16.02
CA ASP A 262 7.24 -6.49 -15.60
C ASP A 262 6.17 -5.55 -16.18
N GLU A 263 5.74 -5.79 -17.42
CA GLU A 263 4.76 -4.95 -18.12
C GLU A 263 3.41 -4.90 -17.41
N VAL A 264 3.00 -6.01 -16.77
CA VAL A 264 1.74 -6.04 -16.00
C VAL A 264 1.85 -5.12 -14.78
N TYR A 265 2.97 -5.15 -14.06
CA TYR A 265 3.18 -4.28 -12.91
C TYR A 265 3.23 -2.81 -13.32
N ILE A 266 3.97 -2.49 -14.39
CA ILE A 266 4.05 -1.12 -14.92
C ILE A 266 2.66 -0.64 -15.31
N GLN A 267 1.86 -1.45 -16.01
CA GLN A 267 0.48 -1.10 -16.36
C GLN A 267 -0.38 -0.78 -15.13
N GLN A 268 -0.27 -1.58 -14.06
CA GLN A 268 -1.04 -1.35 -12.83
C GLN A 268 -0.57 -0.09 -12.07
N ILE A 269 0.73 0.21 -12.09
CA ILE A 269 1.30 1.44 -11.54
C ILE A 269 0.81 2.66 -12.32
N GLU A 270 0.89 2.63 -13.65
CA GLU A 270 0.43 3.73 -14.51
C GLU A 270 -1.09 3.94 -14.45
N ALA A 271 -1.85 2.89 -14.16
CA ALA A 271 -3.28 2.95 -13.90
C ALA A 271 -3.63 3.48 -12.49
N GLY A 272 -2.64 3.61 -11.60
CA GLY A 272 -2.79 4.03 -10.20
C GLY A 272 -3.36 2.95 -9.28
N TYR A 273 -3.44 1.69 -9.73
CA TYR A 273 -3.92 0.57 -8.92
C TYR A 273 -2.84 -0.03 -8.03
N LEU A 274 -1.57 0.25 -8.29
CA LEU A 274 -0.44 -0.30 -7.56
C LEU A 274 0.55 0.80 -7.22
N HIS A 275 0.93 0.92 -5.96
CA HIS A 275 2.04 1.80 -5.60
C HIS A 275 3.36 1.11 -5.98
N PRO A 276 4.31 1.77 -6.67
CA PRO A 276 5.52 1.12 -7.17
C PRO A 276 6.39 0.51 -6.07
N LYS A 277 6.36 1.06 -4.86
CA LYS A 277 7.10 0.50 -3.72
C LYS A 277 6.50 -0.80 -3.16
N ASP A 278 5.22 -1.11 -3.40
CA ASP A 278 4.61 -2.36 -2.93
C ASP A 278 5.21 -3.57 -3.61
N ILE A 279 5.41 -3.47 -4.92
CA ILE A 279 5.92 -4.61 -5.71
C ILE A 279 7.43 -4.73 -5.64
N ALA A 280 8.13 -3.62 -5.41
CA ALA A 280 9.57 -3.61 -5.23
C ALA A 280 10.05 -4.59 -4.16
N TYR A 281 9.29 -4.74 -3.07
CA TYR A 281 9.58 -5.71 -2.03
C TYR A 281 9.34 -7.16 -2.50
N VAL A 282 8.26 -7.45 -3.24
CA VAL A 282 8.04 -8.77 -3.85
C VAL A 282 9.18 -9.13 -4.81
N LEU A 283 9.59 -8.19 -5.65
CA LEU A 283 10.66 -8.39 -6.64
C LEU A 283 12.03 -8.55 -5.97
N ASP A 284 12.28 -7.85 -4.86
CA ASP A 284 13.46 -8.08 -4.02
C ASP A 284 13.50 -9.52 -3.49
N PHE A 285 12.36 -10.08 -3.09
CA PHE A 285 12.27 -11.49 -2.71
C PHE A 285 12.50 -12.42 -3.90
N GLN A 286 11.93 -12.14 -5.07
CA GLN A 286 12.13 -12.93 -6.28
C GLN A 286 13.60 -13.12 -6.62
N ILE A 287 14.34 -12.02 -6.61
CA ILE A 287 15.74 -12.05 -6.99
C ILE A 287 16.59 -12.77 -5.93
N ASN A 288 16.23 -12.66 -4.64
CA ASN A 288 16.91 -13.41 -3.59
C ASN A 288 16.57 -14.91 -3.60
N TRP A 289 15.35 -15.27 -3.98
CA TRP A 289 14.87 -16.66 -3.98
C TRP A 289 15.46 -17.49 -5.13
N ASN A 290 15.63 -16.87 -6.30
CA ASN A 290 16.20 -17.51 -7.49
C ASN A 290 17.74 -17.69 -7.42
N VAL A 291 18.34 -17.50 -6.25
CA VAL A 291 19.72 -17.86 -5.93
C VAL A 291 19.67 -18.95 -4.84
N ASP A 292 20.44 -20.04 -5.02
CA ASP A 292 20.54 -21.23 -4.15
C ASP A 292 20.26 -20.95 -2.65
N SER A 293 19.47 -21.85 -2.03
CA SER A 293 19.01 -21.80 -0.63
C SER A 293 20.13 -21.64 0.41
N THR A 294 21.34 -22.17 0.17
CA THR A 294 22.51 -21.95 1.03
C THR A 294 22.98 -20.48 1.03
N THR A 295 22.71 -19.77 -0.06
CA THR A 295 22.96 -18.33 -0.20
C THR A 295 21.87 -17.48 0.46
N GLN A 296 20.61 -17.94 0.52
CA GLN A 296 19.51 -17.17 1.15
C GLN A 296 19.75 -16.86 2.64
N ALA A 297 20.32 -17.80 3.40
CA ALA A 297 20.58 -17.62 4.84
C ALA A 297 21.61 -16.51 5.13
N ARG A 298 22.59 -16.29 4.24
CA ARG A 298 23.63 -15.25 4.38
C ARG A 298 23.25 -13.90 3.77
N ARG A 299 22.15 -13.82 3.01
CA ARG A 299 21.82 -12.67 2.14
C ARG A 299 20.69 -11.77 2.63
N ARG A 300 20.24 -11.95 3.87
CA ARG A 300 18.98 -11.40 4.40
C ARG A 300 18.74 -9.88 4.25
N ASN A 301 19.73 -9.03 3.96
CA ASN A 301 19.48 -7.59 3.78
C ASN A 301 20.33 -6.87 2.72
N THR A 302 21.36 -7.52 2.16
CA THR A 302 22.43 -6.77 1.48
C THR A 302 22.41 -6.86 -0.05
N MET A 303 21.55 -7.68 -0.65
CA MET A 303 21.44 -7.82 -2.12
C MET A 303 20.04 -7.58 -2.67
N ARG A 304 19.24 -6.79 -1.93
CA ARG A 304 17.99 -6.26 -2.47
C ARG A 304 18.30 -5.37 -3.68
N TYR A 305 17.65 -5.65 -4.80
CA TYR A 305 17.84 -4.98 -6.09
C TYR A 305 17.02 -3.71 -6.22
N PHE A 306 15.93 -3.61 -5.48
CA PHE A 306 15.20 -2.39 -5.25
C PHE A 306 15.59 -1.80 -3.89
N GLY A 307 15.80 -2.62 -2.86
CA GLY A 307 16.20 -2.10 -1.55
C GLY A 307 15.08 -1.33 -0.86
N THR A 308 13.84 -1.62 -1.22
CA THR A 308 12.63 -1.09 -0.59
C THR A 308 12.35 -1.92 0.66
N GLY A 309 12.19 -1.29 1.82
CA GLY A 309 12.00 -1.99 3.09
C GLY A 309 13.17 -1.80 4.05
N MET A 310 12.94 -0.99 5.08
CA MET A 310 13.83 -0.89 6.24
C MET A 310 13.50 -1.96 7.28
N THR A 311 13.63 -3.23 6.95
CA THR A 311 13.46 -4.25 7.98
C THR A 311 14.70 -4.26 8.89
N GLY A 312 14.65 -3.45 9.96
CA GLY A 312 15.27 -3.81 11.23
C GLY A 312 16.54 -3.06 11.66
N ARG A 313 16.74 -1.79 11.31
CA ARG A 313 17.86 -1.03 11.90
C ARG A 313 17.44 0.38 12.31
N GLY A 314 17.44 0.65 13.62
CA GLY A 314 17.53 2.00 14.18
C GLY A 314 18.91 2.63 13.94
N HIS A 315 19.49 2.43 12.76
CA HIS A 315 20.81 2.92 12.38
C HIS A 315 20.71 3.77 11.13
N HIS A 316 21.58 4.77 11.04
CA HIS A 316 21.78 5.57 9.84
C HIS A 316 22.08 4.66 8.65
N LEU A 317 21.26 4.76 7.61
CA LEU A 317 21.52 4.07 6.35
C LEU A 317 22.63 4.82 5.60
N THR A 318 23.51 4.06 4.96
CA THR A 318 24.53 4.58 4.06
C THR A 318 24.53 3.74 2.79
N THR A 319 25.20 4.21 1.73
CA THR A 319 25.36 3.45 0.49
C THR A 319 26.09 2.12 0.72
N TYR A 320 26.93 2.02 1.75
CA TYR A 320 27.61 0.78 2.16
C TYR A 320 26.67 -0.31 2.69
N SER A 321 25.40 0.02 2.96
CA SER A 321 24.39 -0.98 3.33
C SER A 321 23.99 -1.89 2.16
N TYR A 322 24.36 -1.54 0.93
CA TYR A 322 24.04 -2.26 -0.30
C TYR A 322 25.28 -2.98 -0.86
N LYS A 323 25.14 -4.27 -1.22
CA LYS A 323 26.21 -5.05 -1.89
C LYS A 323 26.07 -5.06 -3.41
N VAL A 324 24.88 -4.81 -3.95
CA VAL A 324 24.70 -4.59 -5.39
C VAL A 324 25.11 -3.15 -5.70
N PRO A 325 25.85 -2.88 -6.80
CA PRO A 325 26.18 -1.50 -7.20
C PRO A 325 24.93 -0.63 -7.28
N ILE A 326 24.99 0.58 -6.71
CA ILE A 326 23.84 1.47 -6.58
C ILE A 326 23.27 1.84 -7.94
N GLU A 327 24.11 1.98 -8.96
CA GLU A 327 23.70 2.30 -10.33
C GLU A 327 22.81 1.20 -10.92
N LYS A 328 23.09 -0.06 -10.60
CA LYS A 328 22.28 -1.21 -11.02
C LYS A 328 20.93 -1.23 -10.28
N ILE A 329 20.95 -0.94 -8.98
CA ILE A 329 19.74 -0.82 -8.16
C ILE A 329 18.85 0.31 -8.71
N ASP A 330 19.41 1.49 -8.91
CA ASP A 330 18.70 2.67 -9.37
C ASP A 330 18.17 2.48 -10.80
N SER A 331 18.92 1.78 -11.67
CA SER A 331 18.43 1.38 -12.99
C SER A 331 17.21 0.47 -12.91
N ALA A 332 17.20 -0.51 -12.01
CA ALA A 332 16.03 -1.37 -11.79
C ALA A 332 14.85 -0.58 -11.20
N ARG A 333 15.09 0.24 -10.17
CA ARG A 333 14.09 1.12 -9.53
C ARG A 333 13.42 2.05 -10.54
N ALA A 334 14.19 2.64 -11.45
CA ALA A 334 13.70 3.56 -12.46
C ALA A 334 12.65 2.93 -13.42
N LYS A 335 12.77 1.62 -13.72
CA LYS A 335 11.79 0.90 -14.56
C LYS A 335 10.38 0.94 -13.98
N PHE A 336 10.27 0.98 -12.65
CA PHE A 336 9.01 1.00 -11.91
C PHE A 336 8.71 2.36 -11.31
N TYR A 337 9.36 3.44 -11.77
CA TYR A 337 9.15 4.80 -11.26
C TYR A 337 9.48 4.98 -9.77
N ILE A 338 10.41 4.20 -9.26
CA ILE A 338 10.88 4.31 -7.87
C ILE A 338 12.09 5.26 -7.84
N LYS A 339 12.08 6.24 -6.93
CA LYS A 339 13.20 7.20 -6.75
C LYS A 339 14.54 6.51 -6.44
N PRO A 340 15.69 7.14 -6.70
CA PRO A 340 17.00 6.58 -6.38
C PRO A 340 17.24 6.26 -4.89
N VAL A 341 18.15 5.34 -4.60
CA VAL A 341 18.57 4.94 -3.23
C VAL A 341 19.06 6.14 -2.41
N LYS A 342 19.80 7.07 -3.03
CA LYS A 342 20.28 8.29 -2.35
C LYS A 342 19.13 9.06 -1.67
N THR A 343 17.96 9.10 -2.31
CA THR A 343 16.79 9.83 -1.82
C THR A 343 16.15 9.12 -0.63
N GLU A 344 16.11 7.78 -0.64
CA GLU A 344 15.65 6.99 0.52
C GLU A 344 16.58 7.14 1.72
N ILE A 345 17.89 7.09 1.50
CA ILE A 345 18.88 7.31 2.56
C ILE A 345 18.69 8.70 3.18
N ALA A 346 18.53 9.72 2.34
CA ALA A 346 18.30 11.08 2.78
C ALA A 346 17.00 11.21 3.59
N LYS A 347 15.90 10.61 3.12
CA LYS A 347 14.62 10.57 3.82
C LYS A 347 14.72 9.87 5.17
N ASN A 348 15.36 8.70 5.23
CA ASN A 348 15.58 7.99 6.49
C ASN A 348 16.40 8.82 7.48
N ASN A 349 17.49 9.44 7.00
CA ASN A 349 18.34 10.27 7.86
C ASN A 349 17.59 11.50 8.37
N PHE A 350 16.74 12.11 7.54
CA PHE A 350 15.84 13.18 7.96
C PHE A 350 14.85 12.69 9.03
N ALA A 351 14.21 11.55 8.81
CA ALA A 351 13.26 10.95 9.75
C ALA A 351 13.91 10.67 11.12
N ILE A 352 15.07 10.00 11.13
CA ILE A 352 15.84 9.72 12.37
C ILE A 352 16.23 11.01 13.08
N ARG A 353 16.83 11.97 12.38
CA ARG A 353 17.30 13.24 12.96
C ARG A 353 16.17 14.02 13.63
N ASN A 354 15.00 14.03 12.99
CA ASN A 354 13.85 14.81 13.44
C ASN A 354 12.86 13.99 14.28
N LYS A 355 13.16 12.71 14.57
CA LYS A 355 12.28 11.78 15.29
C LYS A 355 10.89 11.66 14.65
N ILE A 356 10.85 11.65 13.32
CA ILE A 356 9.67 11.48 12.48
C ILE A 356 9.61 10.02 12.02
N PHE A 357 8.41 9.48 11.79
CA PHE A 357 8.23 8.12 11.32
C PHE A 357 7.63 8.15 9.91
N MET A 358 8.48 7.97 8.89
CA MET A 358 8.03 7.95 7.49
C MET A 358 7.99 6.55 6.88
N GLY A 359 8.11 5.51 7.71
CA GLY A 359 8.21 4.11 7.28
C GLY A 359 6.84 3.47 7.17
N TRP A 360 6.24 3.56 5.99
CA TRP A 360 4.96 2.92 5.69
C TRP A 360 5.20 1.59 4.97
N GLY A 361 4.19 0.74 4.85
CA GLY A 361 4.36 -0.51 4.11
C GLY A 361 4.69 -1.74 4.97
N TYR A 362 4.37 -2.94 4.46
CA TYR A 362 4.87 -4.20 5.02
C TYR A 362 6.39 -4.18 5.17
N GLY A 363 6.88 -4.32 6.41
CA GLY A 363 8.32 -4.25 6.68
C GLY A 363 8.96 -2.90 6.32
N ALA A 364 8.18 -1.81 6.40
CA ALA A 364 8.55 -0.47 5.98
C ALA A 364 8.95 -0.37 4.50
N CYS A 365 8.33 -1.18 3.62
CA CYS A 365 8.64 -1.22 2.19
C CYS A 365 8.33 0.08 1.43
N ARG A 366 7.47 0.94 1.97
CA ARG A 366 7.14 2.26 1.42
C ARG A 366 7.89 3.42 2.09
N LEU A 367 8.90 3.17 2.95
CA LEU A 367 9.79 4.25 3.39
C LEU A 367 10.29 5.06 2.19
#